data_AF-A0AAD8J2Q6-F1
#
_entry.id   AF-A0AAD8J2Q6-F1
#
_cell.length_a   1.000
_cell.length_b   1.000
_cell.length_c   1.000
_cell.angle_alpha   90.00
_cell.angle_beta   90.00
_cell.angle_gamma   90.00
#
_symmetry.space_group_name_H-M   'P 1'
#
loop_
_entity.id
_entity.type
_entity.pdbx_description
1 polymer ?
#
loop_
_entity_poly.entity_id
_entity_poly.type
_entity_poly.pdbx_seq_one_letter_code
_entity_poly.pdbx_strand_id
1 'polypeptide(L)'
;MDSPGPNTSLQRLQNVEKRIVRVLELAGGVMDELANPSGSRKDLVSTHCAEFMKLIKDIQMTLREEIKSACDYRPFEKCDYIARVSNEICFKKLEYVAAQLDNMKQTIDEYHDAV
;
A
#
# COMPACT_ATOMS: atom_id res chain seq x y z
N MET A 1 -0.48 13.65 12.12
CA MET A 1 -1.01 12.50 11.38
C MET A 1 -0.35 11.28 11.97
N ASP A 2 -1.03 10.61 12.89
CA ASP A 2 -0.50 9.41 13.53
C ASP A 2 -0.37 8.31 12.47
N SER A 3 0.87 7.95 12.13
CA SER A 3 1.13 6.74 11.35
C SER A 3 0.62 5.55 12.18
N PRO A 4 -0.28 4.70 11.64
CA PRO A 4 -0.66 3.47 12.31
C PRO A 4 0.63 2.67 12.53
N GLY A 5 0.94 2.33 13.79
CA GLY A 5 2.15 1.60 14.11
C GLY A 5 2.28 0.33 13.25
N PRO A 6 3.51 -0.11 12.93
CA PRO A 6 3.79 -1.20 11.97
C PRO A 6 3.04 -2.52 12.28
N ASN A 7 2.59 -2.69 13.52
CA ASN A 7 1.91 -3.90 13.99
C ASN A 7 0.40 -3.91 13.69
N THR A 8 -0.20 -2.78 13.30
CA THR A 8 -1.66 -2.63 13.17
C THR A 8 -2.22 -3.26 11.89
N SER A 9 -1.52 -3.17 10.76
CA SER A 9 -1.95 -3.80 9.50
C SER A 9 -1.83 -5.32 9.55
N LEU A 10 -0.72 -5.84 10.08
CA LEU A 10 -0.56 -7.28 10.26
C LEU A 10 -1.62 -7.85 11.21
N GLN A 11 -1.92 -7.16 12.32
CA GLN A 11 -2.98 -7.57 13.24
C GLN A 11 -4.37 -7.53 12.59
N ARG A 12 -4.66 -6.53 11.74
CA ARG A 12 -5.90 -6.45 10.96
C ARG A 12 -6.04 -7.64 10.01
N LEU A 13 -4.96 -8.00 9.31
CA LEU A 13 -4.94 -9.17 8.42
C LEU A 13 -5.10 -10.49 9.18
N GLN A 14 -4.44 -10.66 10.35
CA GLN A 14 -4.65 -11.82 11.21
C GLN A 14 -6.10 -11.94 11.71
N ASN A 15 -6.75 -10.82 11.99
CA ASN A 15 -8.17 -10.82 12.34
C ASN A 15 -9.06 -11.21 11.14
N VAL A 16 -8.67 -10.83 9.92
CA VAL A 16 -9.33 -11.32 8.70
C VAL A 16 -9.20 -12.84 8.57
N GLU A 17 -8.01 -13.41 8.78
CA GLU A 17 -7.80 -14.87 8.75
C GLU A 17 -8.73 -15.60 9.73
N LYS A 18 -8.82 -15.13 10.97
CA LYS A 18 -9.74 -15.70 11.97
C LYS A 18 -11.21 -15.62 11.53
N ARG A 19 -11.62 -14.51 10.90
CA ARG A 19 -12.98 -14.36 10.37
C ARG A 19 -13.24 -15.32 9.21
N ILE A 20 -12.25 -15.58 8.34
CA ILE A 20 -12.36 -16.56 7.25
C ILE A 20 -12.59 -17.97 7.82
N VAL A 21 -11.83 -18.36 8.84
CA VAL A 21 -12.06 -19.64 9.54
C VAL A 21 -13.49 -19.72 10.08
N ARG A 22 -13.96 -18.66 10.75
CA ARG A 22 -15.33 -18.59 11.27
C ARG A 22 -16.39 -18.72 10.17
N VAL A 23 -16.19 -18.09 9.02
CA VAL A 23 -17.09 -18.21 7.85
C VAL A 23 -17.18 -19.65 7.35
N LEU A 24 -16.06 -20.39 7.33
CA LEU A 24 -16.04 -21.81 6.97
C LEU A 24 -16.78 -22.66 8.00
N GLU A 25 -16.63 -22.39 9.29
CA GLU A 25 -17.39 -23.07 10.35
C GLU A 25 -18.89 -22.85 10.20
N LEU A 26 -19.34 -21.62 9.91
CA LEU A 26 -20.74 -21.30 9.68
C LEU A 26 -21.30 -22.04 8.47
N ALA A 27 -20.54 -22.12 7.37
CA ALA A 27 -20.94 -22.87 6.19
C ALA A 27 -21.07 -24.37 6.49
N GLY A 28 -20.11 -24.95 7.22
CA GLY A 28 -20.18 -26.33 7.70
C GLY A 28 -21.41 -26.57 8.58
N GLY A 29 -21.69 -25.69 9.53
CA GLY A 29 -22.87 -25.78 10.39
C GLY A 29 -24.19 -25.72 9.63
N VAL A 30 -24.27 -24.93 8.55
CA VAL A 30 -25.45 -24.95 7.65
C VAL A 30 -25.55 -26.29 6.92
N MET A 31 -24.44 -26.84 6.41
CA MET A 31 -24.46 -28.15 5.75
C MET A 31 -24.95 -29.25 6.69
N ASP A 32 -24.47 -29.26 7.94
CA ASP A 32 -24.89 -30.23 8.96
C ASP A 32 -26.40 -30.10 9.28
N GLU A 33 -26.90 -28.87 9.41
CA GLU A 33 -28.34 -28.64 9.63
C GLU A 33 -29.19 -29.11 8.44
N LEU A 34 -28.73 -28.90 7.21
CA LEU A 34 -29.45 -29.32 6.01
C LEU A 34 -29.38 -30.84 5.81
N ALA A 35 -28.32 -31.50 6.26
CA ALA A 35 -28.17 -32.96 6.22
C ALA A 35 -28.95 -33.67 7.34
N ASN A 36 -29.53 -32.93 8.29
CA ASN A 36 -30.22 -33.50 9.44
C ASN A 36 -31.47 -34.31 8.99
N PRO A 37 -31.54 -35.62 9.27
CA PRO A 37 -32.66 -36.47 8.85
C PRO A 37 -33.99 -36.13 9.54
N SER A 38 -33.96 -35.41 10.67
CA SER A 38 -35.16 -34.89 11.34
C SER A 38 -35.65 -33.55 10.75
N GLY A 39 -34.97 -33.03 9.73
CA GLY A 39 -35.24 -31.75 9.10
C GLY A 39 -34.40 -30.62 9.69
N SER A 40 -34.08 -29.63 8.84
CA SER A 40 -33.23 -28.49 9.20
C SER A 40 -33.94 -27.50 10.13
N ARG A 41 -33.24 -27.00 11.16
CA ARG A 41 -33.74 -25.90 11.99
C ARG A 41 -33.60 -24.58 11.25
N LYS A 42 -34.71 -24.13 10.63
CA LYS A 42 -34.73 -22.94 9.76
C LYS A 42 -34.19 -21.68 10.42
N ASP A 43 -34.49 -21.46 11.71
CA ASP A 43 -34.00 -20.29 12.44
C ASP A 43 -32.48 -20.31 12.59
N LEU A 44 -31.90 -21.47 12.91
CA LEU A 44 -30.46 -21.63 13.05
C LEU A 44 -29.74 -21.46 11.71
N VAL A 45 -30.29 -22.04 10.64
CA VAL A 45 -29.77 -21.84 9.26
C VAL A 45 -29.81 -20.36 8.88
N SER A 46 -30.93 -19.68 9.16
CA SER A 46 -31.09 -18.25 8.89
C SER A 46 -30.05 -17.41 9.66
N THR A 47 -29.85 -17.70 10.95
CA THR A 47 -28.83 -17.03 11.78
C THR A 47 -27.43 -17.25 11.24
N HIS A 48 -27.04 -18.50 10.94
CA HIS A 48 -25.72 -18.80 10.38
C HIS A 48 -25.49 -18.11 9.04
N CYS A 49 -26.49 -18.11 8.15
CA CYS A 49 -26.41 -17.41 6.86
C CYS A 49 -26.27 -15.89 7.04
N ALA A 50 -27.00 -15.29 7.98
CA ALA A 50 -26.90 -13.85 8.26
C ALA A 50 -25.51 -13.48 8.84
N GLU A 51 -24.99 -14.26 9.77
CA GLU A 51 -23.65 -14.08 10.33
C GLU A 51 -22.57 -14.27 9.26
N PHE A 52 -22.70 -15.29 8.42
CA PHE A 52 -21.81 -15.56 7.28
C PHE A 52 -21.73 -14.33 6.36
N MET A 53 -22.87 -13.80 5.93
CA MET A 53 -22.91 -12.66 5.01
C MET A 53 -22.30 -11.40 5.63
N LYS A 54 -22.54 -11.17 6.93
CA LYS A 54 -21.93 -10.06 7.66
C LYS A 54 -20.41 -10.19 7.70
N LEU A 55 -19.89 -11.36 8.06
CA LEU A 55 -18.45 -11.60 8.15
C LEU A 55 -17.77 -11.50 6.78
N ILE A 56 -18.40 -12.00 5.71
CA ILE A 56 -17.90 -11.85 4.34
C ILE A 56 -17.77 -10.36 3.97
N LYS A 57 -18.79 -9.55 4.27
CA LYS A 57 -18.75 -8.11 4.00
C LYS A 57 -17.62 -7.43 4.78
N ASP A 58 -17.45 -7.76 6.06
CA ASP A 58 -16.40 -7.20 6.90
C ASP A 58 -15.00 -7.59 6.41
N ILE A 59 -14.81 -8.86 6.02
CA ILE A 59 -13.56 -9.35 5.39
C ILE A 59 -13.25 -8.55 4.12
N GLN A 60 -14.23 -8.41 3.23
CA GLN A 60 -14.06 -7.70 1.96
C GLN A 60 -13.70 -6.22 2.16
N MET A 61 -14.33 -5.54 3.12
CA MET A 61 -14.02 -4.15 3.45
C MET A 61 -12.59 -4.02 3.98
N THR A 62 -12.21 -4.83 4.99
CA THR A 62 -10.86 -4.76 5.56
C THR A 62 -9.78 -5.09 4.52
N LEU A 63 -9.96 -6.12 3.69
CA LEU A 63 -8.99 -6.44 2.65
C LEU A 63 -8.87 -5.34 1.59
N ARG A 64 -9.99 -4.71 1.19
CA ARG A 64 -9.96 -3.58 0.26
C ARG A 64 -9.14 -2.41 0.82
N GLU A 65 -9.32 -2.10 2.10
CA GLU A 65 -8.58 -1.03 2.77
C GLU A 65 -7.09 -1.35 2.88
N GLU A 66 -6.72 -2.58 3.26
CA GLU A 66 -5.31 -2.98 3.34
C GLU A 66 -4.64 -3.03 1.96
N ILE A 67 -5.34 -3.50 0.91
CA ILE A 67 -4.83 -3.46 -0.47
C ILE A 67 -4.61 -2.02 -0.90
N LYS A 68 -5.60 -1.14 -0.68
CA LYS A 68 -5.46 0.28 -1.00
C LYS A 68 -4.29 0.90 -0.25
N SER A 69 -4.16 0.64 1.05
CA SER A 69 -3.05 1.13 1.85
C SER A 69 -1.70 0.63 1.34
N ALA A 70 -1.58 -0.64 0.97
CA ALA A 70 -0.35 -1.21 0.42
C ALA A 70 0.02 -0.62 -0.95
N CYS A 71 -0.99 -0.30 -1.77
CA CYS A 71 -0.81 0.38 -3.05
C CYS A 71 -0.44 1.87 -2.88
N ASP A 72 -1.11 2.57 -1.97
CA ASP A 72 -0.86 3.99 -1.65
C ASP A 72 0.51 4.18 -0.97
N TYR A 73 1.04 3.13 -0.31
CA TYR A 73 2.40 3.12 0.23
C TYR A 73 3.49 2.93 -0.85
N ARG A 74 3.12 2.48 -2.05
CA ARG A 74 4.05 2.10 -3.13
C ARG A 74 3.98 2.86 -4.47
N PRO A 75 3.39 4.07 -4.64
CA PRO A 75 3.46 4.72 -5.94
C PRO A 75 4.90 5.09 -6.37
N PHE A 76 5.82 5.27 -5.42
CA PHE A 76 7.18 5.77 -5.71
C PHE A 76 8.34 5.02 -5.06
N GLU A 77 8.08 4.00 -4.25
CA GLU A 77 9.13 3.29 -3.49
C GLU A 77 10.13 2.52 -4.38
N LYS A 78 9.77 2.28 -5.65
CA LYS A 78 10.65 1.71 -6.69
C LYS A 78 10.83 2.63 -7.90
N CYS A 79 10.36 3.88 -7.83
CA CYS A 79 10.52 4.83 -8.92
C CYS A 79 11.84 5.58 -8.74
N ASP A 80 12.76 5.42 -9.69
CA ASP A 80 14.04 6.14 -9.73
C ASP A 80 13.88 7.64 -10.01
N TYR A 81 12.63 8.13 -10.17
CA TYR A 81 12.32 9.52 -10.50
C TYR A 81 13.00 10.54 -9.59
N ILE A 82 12.96 10.34 -8.26
CA ILE A 82 13.58 11.28 -7.31
C ILE A 82 15.09 11.33 -7.52
N ALA A 83 15.73 10.16 -7.65
CA ALA A 83 17.16 10.07 -7.91
C ALA A 83 17.52 10.71 -9.27
N ARG A 84 16.72 10.44 -10.31
CA ARG A 84 16.90 10.99 -11.66
C ARG A 84 16.79 12.52 -11.68
N VAL A 85 15.73 13.08 -11.11
CA VAL A 85 15.52 14.54 -11.04
C VAL A 85 16.59 15.21 -10.20
N SER A 86 16.98 14.62 -9.06
CA SER A 86 18.07 15.14 -8.24
C SER A 86 19.40 15.18 -8.99
N ASN A 87 19.69 14.12 -9.76
CA ASN A 87 20.90 14.05 -10.58
C ASN A 87 20.87 15.08 -11.73
N GLU A 88 19.73 15.25 -12.38
CA GLU A 88 19.53 16.25 -13.43
C GLU A 88 19.75 17.69 -12.92
N ILE A 89 19.23 18.00 -11.71
CA ILE A 89 19.48 19.29 -11.05
C ILE A 89 20.97 19.45 -10.71
N CYS A 90 21.63 18.42 -10.20
CA CYS A 90 23.07 18.47 -9.89
C CYS A 90 23.91 18.70 -11.15
N PHE A 91 23.55 18.03 -12.26
CA PHE A 91 24.19 18.22 -13.55
C PHE A 91 24.05 19.67 -14.03
N LYS A 92 22.85 20.25 -13.97
CA LYS A 92 22.63 21.67 -14.34
C LYS A 92 23.42 22.65 -13.47
N LYS A 93 23.57 22.36 -12.18
CA LYS A 93 24.43 23.16 -11.28
C LYS A 93 25.89 23.09 -11.67
N LEU A 94 26.39 21.90 -12.04
CA LEU A 94 27.76 21.71 -12.50
C LEU A 94 28.02 22.45 -13.83
N GLU A 95 27.10 22.34 -14.80
CA GLU A 95 27.18 23.10 -16.06
C GLU A 95 27.28 24.61 -15.80
N TYR A 96 26.49 25.12 -14.85
CA TYR A 96 26.53 26.54 -14.49
C TYR A 96 27.89 26.94 -13.90
N VAL A 97 28.42 26.16 -12.94
CA VAL A 97 29.73 26.46 -12.33
C VAL A 97 30.85 26.39 -13.37
N ALA A 98 30.84 25.40 -14.25
CA ALA A 98 31.81 25.29 -15.34
C ALA A 98 31.79 26.52 -16.25
N ALA A 99 30.60 26.96 -16.66
CA ALA A 99 30.45 28.17 -17.47
C ALA A 99 30.96 29.44 -16.76
N GLN A 100 30.77 29.56 -15.44
CA GLN A 100 31.32 30.69 -14.68
C GLN A 100 32.86 30.64 -14.64
N LEU A 101 33.46 29.46 -14.47
CA LEU A 101 34.91 29.30 -14.48
C LEU A 101 35.53 29.63 -15.84
N ASP A 102 34.88 29.22 -16.93
CA ASP A 102 35.32 29.55 -18.29
C ASP A 102 35.26 31.06 -18.54
N ASN A 103 34.20 31.73 -18.09
CA ASN A 103 34.09 33.19 -18.17
C ASN A 103 35.19 33.91 -17.37
N MET A 104 35.49 33.42 -16.16
CA MET A 104 36.57 33.97 -15.33
C MET A 104 37.94 33.79 -16.01
N LYS A 105 38.20 32.62 -16.59
CA LYS A 105 39.42 32.37 -17.35
C LYS A 105 39.54 33.32 -18.53
N GLN A 106 38.48 33.47 -19.33
CA GLN A 106 38.46 34.41 -20.46
C GLN A 106 38.76 35.84 -20.00
N THR A 107 38.17 36.28 -18.88
CA THR A 107 38.43 37.61 -18.32
C THR A 107 39.90 37.80 -17.93
N ILE A 108 40.54 36.77 -17.38
CA ILE A 108 41.96 36.79 -17.00
C ILE A 108 42.86 36.83 -18.23
N ASP A 109 42.55 36.03 -19.26
CA ASP A 109 43.30 35.96 -20.51
C ASP A 109 43.23 37.32 -21.24
N GLU A 110 42.03 37.91 -21.35
CA GLU A 110 41.82 39.26 -21.93
C GLU A 110 42.57 40.36 -21.17
N TYR A 111 42.68 40.25 -19.84
CA TYR A 111 43.46 41.19 -19.04
C TYR A 111 44.97 41.06 -19.30
N HIS A 112 45.48 39.85 -19.46
CA HIS A 112 46.91 39.63 -19.77
C HIS A 112 47.27 40.06 -21.19
N ASP A 113 46.37 39.92 -22.16
CA ASP A 113 46.59 40.37 -23.54
C ASP A 113 46.53 41.90 -23.70
N ALA A 114 45.96 42.62 -22.72
CA ALA A 114 45.84 44.08 -22.72
C ALA A 114 47.02 44.83 -22.09
N VAL A 115 47.98 44.11 -21.48
CA VAL A 115 49.19 44.65 -20.81
C VAL A 115 50.43 44.41 -21.66
#